data_AF-A0A158F9D0-F1
#
_entry.id   AF-A0A158F9D0-F1
#
_cell.length_a   1.000
_cell.length_b   1.000
_cell.length_c   1.000
_cell.angle_alpha   90.00
_cell.angle_beta   90.00
_cell.angle_gamma   90.00
#
_symmetry.space_group_name_H-M   'P 1'
#
loop_
_entity.id
_entity.type
_entity.pdbx_description
1 polymer ?
#
loop_
_entity_poly.entity_id
_entity_poly.type
_entity_poly.pdbx_seq_one_letter_code
_entity_poly.pdbx_strand_id
1 'polypeptide(L)'
;MTMINSTDIQRAADWIRNADGIVIAAGAGMSVDSGLPDFRGTDGLWTSLLPVGMTERDVGSLTQGDCFVEKPVDAWRFYGRALQVCRQLKPHPGYAMLKRWAEGARHGAFVFTSNVDATFRRRATTRRAFWSVTAPSTSCSATNHAATRSGHQVA
;
A
#
# COMPACT_ATOMS: atom_id res chain seq x y z
N MET A 1 4.53 18.91 -23.36
CA MET A 1 5.47 18.16 -22.50
C MET A 1 6.19 19.18 -21.64
N THR A 2 5.80 19.34 -20.37
CA THR A 2 6.36 20.38 -19.49
C THR A 2 7.76 19.95 -19.08
N MET A 3 8.78 20.69 -19.52
CA MET A 3 10.17 20.46 -19.12
C MET A 3 10.29 20.75 -17.62
N ILE A 4 10.68 19.73 -16.84
CA ILE A 4 10.97 19.92 -15.42
C ILE A 4 12.25 20.75 -15.32
N ASN A 5 12.16 21.93 -14.70
CA ASN A 5 13.28 22.85 -14.57
C ASN A 5 14.29 22.34 -13.53
N SER A 6 15.58 22.29 -13.88
CA SER A 6 16.67 21.89 -12.98
C SER A 6 16.69 22.69 -11.67
N THR A 7 16.37 23.99 -11.75
CA THR A 7 16.29 24.86 -10.57
C THR A 7 15.19 24.43 -9.60
N ASP A 8 14.07 23.93 -10.10
CA ASP A 8 12.96 23.47 -9.27
C ASP A 8 13.27 22.13 -8.61
N ILE A 9 13.97 21.23 -9.32
CA ILE A 9 14.46 19.97 -8.75
C ILE A 9 15.46 20.26 -7.63
N GLN A 10 16.41 21.18 -7.85
CA GLN A 10 17.40 21.53 -6.84
C GLN A 10 16.75 22.12 -5.59
N ARG A 11 15.77 23.01 -5.79
CA ARG A 11 14.98 23.60 -4.70
C ARG A 11 14.24 22.54 -3.89
N ALA A 12 13.60 21.58 -4.56
CA ALA A 12 12.92 20.47 -3.90
C ALA A 12 13.90 19.59 -3.11
N ALA A 13 15.09 19.31 -3.67
CA ALA A 13 16.14 18.56 -2.99
C ALA A 13 16.64 19.29 -1.73
N ASP A 14 16.80 20.61 -1.79
CA ASP A 14 17.21 21.41 -0.65
C ASP A 14 16.12 21.49 0.43
N TRP A 15 14.84 21.54 0.04
CA TRP A 15 13.73 21.43 1.00
C TRP A 15 13.71 20.09 1.72
N ILE A 16 13.90 18.98 0.99
CA ILE A 16 13.96 17.64 1.59
C ILE A 16 15.17 17.53 2.53
N ARG A 17 16.34 18.04 2.13
CA ARG A 17 17.58 17.95 2.90
C ARG A 17 17.52 18.73 4.22
N ASN A 18 16.85 19.87 4.23
CA ASN A 18 16.79 20.77 5.38
C ASN A 18 15.50 20.64 6.20
N ALA A 19 14.61 19.71 5.86
CA ALA A 19 13.36 19.52 6.58
C ALA A 19 13.59 18.99 8.00
N ASP A 20 13.01 19.66 9.00
CA ASP A 20 12.94 19.13 10.36
C ASP A 20 12.04 17.90 10.45
N GLY A 21 11.02 17.79 9.59
CA GLY A 21 10.11 16.64 9.52
C GLY A 21 9.45 16.53 8.15
N ILE A 22 9.09 15.31 7.76
CA ILE A 22 8.58 15.02 6.40
C ILE A 22 7.17 14.41 6.48
N VAL A 23 6.25 14.90 5.66
CA VAL A 23 4.94 14.23 5.45
C VAL A 23 4.94 13.60 4.06
N ILE A 24 4.71 12.29 4.01
CA ILE A 24 4.64 11.52 2.77
C ILE A 24 3.18 11.13 2.55
N ALA A 25 2.54 11.76 1.57
CA ALA A 25 1.23 11.36 1.09
C ALA A 25 1.39 10.40 -0.11
N ALA A 26 0.97 9.15 0.02
CA ALA A 26 1.22 8.12 -0.99
C ALA A 26 -0.03 7.28 -1.31
N GLY A 27 -0.34 7.15 -2.59
CA GLY A 27 -1.37 6.24 -3.10
C GLY A 27 -0.81 5.03 -3.83
N ALA A 28 -1.67 4.33 -4.56
CA ALA A 28 -1.34 3.08 -5.25
C ALA A 28 -0.15 3.22 -6.21
N GLY A 29 0.01 4.40 -6.82
CA GLY A 29 1.14 4.76 -7.67
C GLY A 29 2.52 4.51 -7.02
N MET A 30 2.63 4.59 -5.70
CA MET A 30 3.89 4.31 -4.99
C MET A 30 4.33 2.85 -5.15
N SER A 31 3.41 1.92 -5.39
CA SER A 31 3.70 0.48 -5.51
C SER A 31 3.81 0.01 -6.98
N VAL A 32 3.59 0.89 -7.97
CA VAL A 32 3.65 0.53 -9.40
C VAL A 32 5.01 0.00 -9.80
N ASP A 33 6.09 0.69 -9.42
CA ASP A 33 7.47 0.25 -9.70
C ASP A 33 7.85 -1.03 -8.92
N SER A 34 7.02 -1.48 -7.97
CA SER A 34 7.16 -2.78 -7.30
C SER A 34 6.45 -3.92 -8.04
N GLY A 35 5.88 -3.65 -9.21
CA GLY A 35 5.12 -4.61 -10.01
C GLY A 35 3.68 -4.78 -9.55
N LEU A 36 3.16 -3.88 -8.70
CA LEU A 36 1.76 -3.84 -8.33
C LEU A 36 1.04 -2.80 -9.18
N PRO A 37 0.18 -3.19 -10.15
CA PRO A 37 -0.61 -2.23 -10.90
C PRO A 37 -1.38 -1.33 -9.94
N ASP A 38 -1.65 -0.10 -10.35
CA ASP A 38 -2.58 0.72 -9.58
C ASP A 38 -4.00 0.11 -9.66
N PHE A 39 -4.93 0.69 -8.89
CA PHE A 39 -6.27 0.13 -8.78
C PHE A 39 -7.19 0.41 -9.99
N ARG A 40 -6.77 1.22 -10.96
CA ARG A 40 -7.68 1.83 -11.95
C ARG A 40 -7.48 1.26 -13.34
N GLY A 41 -8.58 1.23 -14.10
CA GLY A 41 -8.61 0.86 -15.50
C GLY A 41 -8.66 -0.65 -15.75
N THR A 42 -8.71 -1.00 -17.03
CA THR A 42 -8.88 -2.37 -17.51
C THR A 42 -7.70 -3.28 -17.14
N ASP A 43 -6.49 -2.71 -17.03
CA ASP A 43 -5.28 -3.42 -16.58
C ASP A 43 -4.97 -3.18 -15.08
N GLY A 44 -5.92 -2.59 -14.35
CA GLY A 44 -5.80 -2.30 -12.93
C GLY A 44 -5.77 -3.57 -12.09
N LEU A 45 -5.15 -3.48 -10.90
CA LEU A 45 -4.97 -4.59 -9.99
C LEU A 45 -6.30 -5.28 -9.68
N TRP A 46 -7.36 -4.53 -9.39
CA TRP A 46 -8.64 -5.13 -9.03
C TRP A 46 -9.25 -5.94 -10.17
N THR A 47 -9.20 -5.43 -11.39
CA THR A 47 -9.69 -6.14 -12.58
C THR A 47 -8.95 -7.46 -12.78
N SER A 48 -7.64 -7.49 -12.55
CA SER A 48 -6.82 -8.72 -12.63
C SER A 48 -7.13 -9.78 -11.57
N LEU A 49 -7.71 -9.37 -10.45
CA LEU A 49 -8.00 -10.26 -9.31
C LEU A 49 -9.40 -10.87 -9.37
N LEU A 50 -10.24 -10.40 -10.30
CA LEU A 50 -11.62 -10.83 -10.43
C LEU A 50 -11.76 -12.35 -10.62
N PRO A 51 -12.79 -12.96 -10.01
CA PRO A 51 -13.21 -14.33 -10.33
C PRO A 51 -13.52 -14.52 -11.82
N VAL A 52 -13.41 -15.75 -12.30
CA VAL A 52 -13.75 -16.10 -13.69
C VAL A 52 -15.21 -15.75 -13.97
N GLY A 53 -15.46 -15.08 -15.10
CA GLY A 53 -16.80 -14.65 -15.51
C GLY A 53 -17.21 -13.26 -15.01
N MET A 54 -16.37 -12.59 -14.22
CA MET A 54 -16.58 -11.19 -13.81
C MET A 54 -15.76 -10.22 -14.66
N THR A 55 -16.20 -8.95 -14.68
CA THR A 55 -15.65 -7.86 -15.48
C THR A 55 -15.33 -6.64 -14.62
N GLU A 56 -14.66 -5.62 -15.17
CA GLU A 56 -14.35 -4.35 -14.47
C GLU A 56 -15.59 -3.72 -13.79
N ARG A 57 -16.79 -3.93 -14.33
CA ARG A 57 -18.07 -3.45 -13.76
C ARG A 57 -18.40 -4.09 -12.41
N ASP A 58 -17.88 -5.28 -12.14
CA ASP A 58 -18.15 -6.05 -10.93
C ASP A 58 -17.22 -5.68 -9.77
N VAL A 59 -16.11 -4.97 -10.04
CA VAL A 59 -15.12 -4.55 -9.02
C VAL A 59 -15.79 -3.78 -7.89
N GLY A 60 -16.72 -2.87 -8.21
CA GLY A 60 -17.46 -2.11 -7.22
C GLY A 60 -18.18 -3.01 -6.21
N SER A 61 -18.82 -4.08 -6.70
CA SER A 61 -19.55 -5.02 -5.84
C SER A 61 -18.64 -5.84 -4.91
N LEU A 62 -17.38 -6.07 -5.29
CA LEU A 62 -16.41 -6.84 -4.49
C LEU A 62 -15.52 -5.96 -3.60
N THR A 63 -15.68 -4.64 -3.65
CA THR A 63 -14.94 -3.69 -2.82
C THR A 63 -15.80 -3.04 -1.73
N GLN A 64 -17.05 -3.50 -1.59
CA GLN A 64 -18.00 -3.11 -0.55
C GLN A 64 -18.06 -4.18 0.55
N GLY A 65 -18.34 -3.77 1.79
CA GLY A 65 -18.42 -4.70 2.93
C GLY A 65 -19.47 -5.80 2.75
N ASP A 66 -20.61 -5.46 2.14
CA ASP A 66 -21.75 -6.36 1.96
C ASP A 66 -21.42 -7.59 1.09
N CYS A 67 -20.35 -7.54 0.28
CA CYS A 67 -19.92 -8.66 -0.55
C CYS A 67 -19.59 -9.92 0.26
N PHE A 68 -19.16 -9.78 1.51
CA PHE A 68 -18.88 -10.90 2.39
C PHE A 68 -20.15 -11.61 2.91
N VAL A 69 -21.32 -10.98 2.77
CA VAL A 69 -22.62 -11.57 3.11
C VAL A 69 -23.32 -12.06 1.84
N GLU A 70 -23.36 -11.24 0.80
CA GLU A 70 -24.07 -11.54 -0.44
C GLU A 70 -23.34 -12.57 -1.32
N LYS A 71 -22.01 -12.49 -1.38
CA LYS A 71 -21.16 -13.31 -2.26
C LYS A 71 -19.88 -13.76 -1.51
N PRO A 72 -20.00 -14.45 -0.36
CA PRO A 72 -18.87 -14.76 0.52
C PRO A 72 -17.74 -15.49 -0.21
N VAL A 73 -18.07 -16.47 -1.06
CA VAL A 73 -17.07 -17.26 -1.78
C VAL A 73 -16.25 -16.38 -2.75
N ASP A 74 -16.90 -15.48 -3.48
CA ASP A 74 -16.23 -14.61 -4.44
C ASP A 74 -15.44 -13.50 -3.74
N ALA A 75 -15.97 -12.94 -2.65
CA ALA A 75 -15.26 -12.00 -1.80
C ALA A 75 -13.96 -12.62 -1.26
N TRP A 76 -14.02 -13.81 -0.67
CA TRP A 76 -12.83 -14.50 -0.17
C TRP A 76 -11.86 -14.92 -1.27
N ARG A 77 -12.33 -15.27 -2.47
CA ARG A 77 -11.46 -15.51 -3.64
C ARG A 77 -10.71 -14.24 -4.05
N PHE A 78 -11.42 -13.13 -4.18
CA PHE A 78 -10.88 -11.84 -4.57
C PHE A 78 -9.84 -11.33 -3.56
N TYR A 79 -10.21 -11.24 -2.28
CA TYR A 79 -9.31 -10.78 -1.22
C TYR A 79 -8.19 -11.78 -0.90
N GLY A 80 -8.42 -13.08 -1.08
CA GLY A 80 -7.39 -14.11 -0.97
C GLY A 80 -6.28 -13.93 -2.00
N ARG A 81 -6.64 -13.66 -3.26
CA ARG A 81 -5.68 -13.33 -4.33
C ARG A 81 -4.97 -12.01 -4.04
N ALA A 82 -5.71 -10.97 -3.63
CA ALA A 82 -5.12 -9.68 -3.25
C ALA A 82 -4.06 -9.84 -2.15
N LEU A 83 -4.37 -10.64 -1.12
CA LEU A 83 -3.45 -10.94 -0.03
C LEU A 83 -2.21 -11.69 -0.53
N GLN A 84 -2.36 -12.63 -1.46
CA GLN A 84 -1.24 -13.37 -2.04
C GLN A 84 -0.30 -12.43 -2.80
N VAL A 85 -0.84 -11.52 -3.62
CA VAL A 85 -0.07 -10.49 -4.33
C VAL A 85 0.69 -9.62 -3.32
N CYS A 86 0.02 -9.10 -2.29
CA CYS A 86 0.67 -8.27 -1.25
C CYS A 86 1.74 -9.03 -0.45
N ARG A 87 1.65 -10.36 -0.33
CA ARG A 87 2.68 -11.19 0.33
C ARG A 87 3.92 -11.37 -0.52
N GLN A 88 3.77 -11.40 -1.85
CA GLN A 88 4.86 -11.62 -2.80
C GLN A 88 5.52 -10.32 -3.25
N LEU A 89 4.86 -9.17 -3.03
CA LEU A 89 5.33 -7.86 -3.43
C LEU A 89 6.72 -7.54 -2.87
N LYS A 90 7.64 -7.15 -3.75
CA LYS A 90 9.00 -6.69 -3.41
C LYS A 90 9.06 -5.17 -3.59
N PRO A 91 9.41 -4.40 -2.54
CA PRO A 91 9.48 -2.94 -2.65
C PRO A 91 10.55 -2.52 -3.66
N HIS A 92 10.24 -1.47 -4.42
CA HIS A 92 11.22 -0.80 -5.27
C HIS A 92 12.14 0.12 -4.44
N PRO A 93 13.28 0.58 -5.01
CA PRO A 93 14.28 1.38 -4.29
C PRO A 93 13.75 2.70 -3.69
N GLY A 94 12.67 3.27 -4.22
CA GLY A 94 12.08 4.50 -3.70
C GLY A 94 11.57 4.38 -2.26
N TYR A 95 11.09 3.21 -1.82
CA TYR A 95 10.76 2.99 -0.41
C TYR A 95 11.99 3.16 0.50
N ALA A 96 13.16 2.69 0.06
CA ALA A 96 14.40 2.86 0.80
C ALA A 96 14.89 4.32 0.76
N MET A 97 14.62 5.05 -0.32
CA MET A 97 14.90 6.50 -0.39
C MET A 97 14.08 7.27 0.64
N LEU A 98 12.77 7.03 0.70
CA LEU A 98 11.88 7.66 1.67
C LEU A 98 12.32 7.35 3.12
N LYS A 99 12.73 6.11 3.38
CA LYS A 99 13.28 5.72 4.70
C LYS A 99 14.53 6.53 5.05
N ARG A 100 15.47 6.71 4.11
CA ARG A 100 16.68 7.50 4.34
C ARG A 100 16.36 8.96 4.63
N TRP A 101 15.41 9.56 3.91
CA TRP A 101 14.97 10.93 4.19
C TRP A 101 14.32 11.05 5.57
N ALA A 102 13.47 10.09 5.92
CA ALA A 102 12.86 10.03 7.25
C ALA A 102 13.90 9.87 8.37
N GLU A 103 14.99 9.11 8.15
CA GLU A 103 16.07 8.95 9.12
C GLU A 103 16.95 10.20 9.26
N GLY A 104 17.05 11.01 8.20
CA GLY A 104 17.81 12.26 8.21
C GLY A 104 17.09 13.45 8.85
N ALA A 105 15.76 13.44 8.89
CA ALA A 105 14.96 14.52 9.47
C ALA A 105 14.91 14.45 11.00
N ARG A 106 15.06 15.60 11.68
CA ARG A 106 15.08 15.72 13.15
C ARG A 106 13.85 15.08 13.85
N HIS A 107 12.68 15.21 13.24
CA HIS A 107 11.40 14.71 13.73
C HIS A 107 10.92 13.46 12.99
N GLY A 108 11.68 12.95 12.02
CA GLY A 108 11.31 11.78 11.25
C GLY A 108 10.34 12.09 10.11
N ALA A 109 9.55 11.08 9.74
CA ALA A 109 8.51 11.23 8.73
C ALA A 109 7.17 10.65 9.18
N PHE A 110 6.08 11.27 8.75
CA PHE A 110 4.71 10.76 8.85
C PHE A 110 4.24 10.28 7.49
N VAL A 111 3.69 9.06 7.41
CA VAL A 111 3.20 8.51 6.14
C VAL A 111 1.68 8.43 6.17
N PHE A 112 1.06 9.26 5.34
CA PHE A 112 -0.36 9.21 5.05
C PHE A 112 -0.57 8.42 3.76
N THR A 113 -1.09 7.21 3.85
CA THR A 113 -1.25 6.35 2.67
C THR A 113 -2.64 5.74 2.57
N SER A 114 -3.13 5.63 1.34
CA SER A 114 -4.34 4.86 1.02
C SER A 114 -4.03 3.38 0.73
N ASN A 115 -2.77 2.97 0.74
CA ASN A 115 -2.37 1.62 0.35
C ASN A 115 -2.64 0.61 1.46
N VAL A 116 -3.19 -0.55 1.09
CA VAL A 116 -3.46 -1.68 1.98
C VAL A 116 -2.46 -2.84 1.79
N ASP A 117 -1.39 -2.63 1.01
CA ASP A 117 -0.40 -3.65 0.65
C ASP A 117 0.65 -3.95 1.76
N ALA A 118 0.67 -3.13 2.82
CA ALA A 118 1.61 -3.16 3.95
C ALA A 118 3.09 -2.89 3.62
N THR A 119 3.41 -2.36 2.44
CA THR A 119 4.80 -2.14 2.02
C THR A 119 5.50 -1.13 2.91
N PHE A 120 4.84 0.00 3.21
CA PHE A 120 5.34 1.00 4.14
C PHE A 120 5.64 0.43 5.53
N ARG A 121 4.71 -0.38 6.09
CA ARG A 121 4.89 -1.02 7.41
C ARG A 121 6.03 -2.04 7.41
N ARG A 122 6.29 -2.75 6.32
CA ARG A 122 7.35 -3.78 6.30
C ARG A 122 8.75 -3.19 6.11
N ARG A 123 8.87 -2.07 5.39
CA ARG A 123 10.14 -1.69 4.76
C ARG A 123 10.51 -0.21 4.87
N ALA A 124 9.55 0.67 5.20
CA ALA A 124 9.77 2.10 5.38
C ALA A 124 9.63 2.54 6.85
N THR A 125 9.54 1.59 7.80
CA THR A 125 9.39 1.90 9.22
C THR A 125 10.61 2.59 9.80
N THR A 126 10.37 3.71 10.45
CA THR A 126 11.30 4.34 11.40
C THR A 126 10.63 4.39 12.78
N ARG A 127 11.41 4.66 13.84
CA ARG A 127 10.91 4.78 15.22
C ARG A 127 9.82 5.86 15.41
N ARG A 128 9.62 6.74 14.42
CA ARG A 128 8.71 7.89 14.47
C ARG A 128 7.73 7.95 13.28
N ALA A 129 7.55 6.84 12.57
CA ALA A 129 6.59 6.79 11.48
C ALA A 129 5.24 6.24 11.95
N PHE A 130 4.20 7.08 11.83
CA PHE A 130 2.81 6.75 12.09
C PHE A 130 2.08 6.55 10.76
N TRP A 131 1.16 5.58 10.72
CA TRP A 131 0.49 5.10 9.51
C TRP A 131 -1.02 5.16 9.71
N SER A 132 -1.77 5.64 8.71
CA SER A 132 -3.24 5.71 8.78
C SER A 132 -3.96 4.42 8.38
N VAL A 133 -3.30 3.48 7.69
CA VAL A 133 -3.96 2.28 7.15
C VAL A 133 -3.23 1.00 7.58
N THR A 134 -4.00 0.14 8.24
CA THR A 134 -3.57 -1.14 8.80
C THR A 134 -3.19 -2.12 7.69
N ALA A 135 -2.11 -2.86 7.89
CA ALA A 135 -1.73 -3.94 7.00
C ALA A 135 -2.81 -5.03 6.91
N PRO A 136 -2.76 -5.92 5.89
CA PRO A 136 -3.71 -6.99 5.75
C PRO A 136 -3.73 -7.84 7.02
N SER A 137 -4.90 -7.89 7.65
CA SER A 137 -5.22 -8.75 8.79
C SER A 137 -6.62 -9.30 8.55
N THR A 138 -6.90 -10.46 9.14
CA THR A 138 -8.22 -11.09 9.07
C THR A 138 -8.83 -11.08 10.46
N SER A 139 -10.05 -10.58 10.58
CA SER A 139 -10.83 -10.64 11.82
C SER A 139 -12.03 -11.56 11.68
N CYS A 140 -12.38 -12.25 12.77
CA CYS A 140 -13.62 -13.00 12.87
C CYS A 140 -14.77 -12.01 13.14
N SER A 141 -15.78 -11.98 12.28
CA SER A 141 -16.93 -11.08 12.43
C SER A 141 -17.78 -11.39 13.68
N ALA A 142 -17.80 -12.65 14.14
CA ALA A 142 -18.58 -13.06 15.31
C ALA A 142 -17.94 -12.69 16.65
N THR A 143 -16.61 -12.67 16.72
CA THR A 143 -15.87 -12.47 17.98
C THR A 143 -15.03 -11.20 18.00
N ASN A 144 -14.96 -10.50 16.87
CA ASN A 144 -14.08 -9.37 16.60
C ASN A 144 -12.58 -9.67 16.88
N HIS A 145 -12.22 -10.95 16.92
CA HIS A 145 -10.85 -11.38 17.18
C HIS A 145 -10.03 -11.23 15.90
N ALA A 146 -8.96 -10.43 15.94
CA ALA A 146 -8.07 -10.21 14.82
C ALA A 146 -6.89 -11.20 14.86
N ALA A 147 -6.75 -12.03 13.83
CA ALA A 147 -5.56 -12.83 13.65
C ALA A 147 -4.45 -11.96 13.04
N THR A 148 -3.40 -11.71 13.82
CA THR A 148 -2.15 -11.13 13.32
C THR A 148 -1.06 -12.18 13.45
N ARG A 149 -0.28 -12.40 12.39
CA ARG A 149 0.86 -13.32 12.48
C ARG A 149 1.92 -12.63 13.35
N SER A 150 2.03 -13.01 14.63
CA SER A 150 3.29 -12.87 15.37
C SER A 150 4.34 -13.67 14.61
N GLY A 151 5.51 -13.09 14.34
CA GLY A 151 6.54 -13.69 13.50
C GLY A 151 6.79 -15.16 13.84
N HIS A 152 6.43 -16.06 12.93
CA HIS A 152 7.05 -17.37 12.87
C HIS A 152 8.22 -17.24 11.91
N GLN A 153 9.42 -17.16 12.48
CA GLN A 153 10.60 -17.69 11.82
C GLN A 153 10.28 -19.14 11.46
N VAL A 154 10.27 -19.43 10.18
CA VAL A 154 10.26 -20.81 9.69
C VAL A 154 11.65 -21.34 10.00
N ALA A 155 11.70 -22.37 10.84
CA ALA A 155 12.87 -23.21 11.03
C ALA A 155 13.23 -23.95 9.73
#